data_AF-A0A447TR17-F1
#
_entry.id   AF-A0A447TR17-F1
#
_cell.length_a   1.000
_cell.length_b   1.000
_cell.length_c   1.000
_cell.angle_alpha   90.00
_cell.angle_beta   90.00
_cell.angle_gamma   90.00
#
_symmetry.space_group_name_H-M   'P 1'
#
loop_
_entity.id
_entity.type
_entity.pdbx_description
1 polymer ?
#
loop_
_entity_poly.entity_id
_entity_poly.type
_entity_poly.pdbx_seq_one_letter_code
_entity_poly.pdbx_strand_id
1 'polypeptide(L)'
;MKAFFGDKATAENSWGFDWLPKWDKGYDVLQYFEMMKQGKVNGYICQGFNPVASFPNKNKVVASLSKLKYLVTIDPLNTETSTFWQNHGESNDVDPAKNPDRSVPSAFHLFCRGKNGSIVKLRSLVTVALGRARTPRELP
;
A
#
# COMPACT_ATOMS: atom_id res chain seq x y z
N MET A 1 1.78 -23.53 -11.98
CA MET A 1 0.97 -22.47 -12.63
C MET A 1 -0.52 -22.74 -12.71
N LYS A 2 -1.02 -23.99 -12.82
CA LYS A 2 -2.47 -24.31 -12.84
C LYS A 2 -3.31 -23.60 -11.75
N ALA A 3 -2.77 -23.38 -10.55
CA ALA A 3 -3.46 -22.65 -9.48
C ALA A 3 -3.67 -21.13 -9.73
N PHE A 4 -2.85 -20.50 -10.59
CA PHE A 4 -2.99 -19.08 -10.97
C PHE A 4 -3.76 -18.90 -12.29
N PHE A 5 -3.58 -19.82 -13.25
CA PHE A 5 -4.06 -19.63 -14.62
C PHE A 5 -5.08 -20.70 -15.08
N GLY A 6 -5.43 -21.66 -14.23
CA GLY A 6 -6.39 -22.73 -14.54
C GLY A 6 -5.99 -23.49 -15.81
N ASP A 7 -6.93 -23.58 -16.74
CA ASP A 7 -6.75 -24.28 -18.02
C ASP A 7 -5.99 -23.50 -19.08
N LYS A 8 -5.69 -22.21 -18.82
CA LYS A 8 -4.79 -21.42 -19.67
C LYS A 8 -3.31 -21.74 -19.47
N ALA A 9 -2.93 -22.48 -18.43
CA ALA A 9 -1.59 -23.04 -18.31
C ALA A 9 -1.55 -24.45 -18.92
N THR A 10 -0.85 -24.58 -20.06
CA THR A 10 -0.72 -25.83 -20.83
C THR A 10 0.76 -26.12 -21.13
N ALA A 11 1.09 -27.25 -21.75
CA ALA A 11 2.49 -27.58 -22.05
C ALA A 11 3.08 -26.67 -23.14
N GLU A 12 2.26 -26.32 -24.13
CA GLU A 12 2.63 -25.60 -25.36
C GLU A 12 2.99 -24.13 -25.09
N ASN A 13 2.46 -23.55 -23.99
CA ASN A 13 2.77 -22.18 -23.56
C ASN A 13 3.71 -22.11 -22.35
N SER A 14 4.51 -23.15 -22.12
CA SER A 14 5.40 -23.27 -20.95
C SER A 14 4.67 -23.02 -19.63
N TRP A 15 3.42 -23.49 -19.54
CA TRP A 15 2.50 -23.31 -18.41
C TRP A 15 2.20 -21.86 -18.04
N GLY A 16 2.36 -20.91 -18.97
CA GLY A 16 2.18 -19.47 -18.73
C GLY A 16 3.36 -18.81 -18.00
N PHE A 17 4.56 -19.42 -18.03
CA PHE A 17 5.76 -18.89 -17.37
C PHE A 17 6.09 -17.44 -17.79
N ASP A 18 5.89 -17.11 -19.07
CA ASP A 18 6.17 -15.77 -19.62
C ASP A 18 5.20 -14.68 -19.18
N TRP A 19 4.09 -15.02 -18.51
CA TRP A 19 3.16 -14.05 -17.91
C TRP A 19 3.61 -13.55 -16.53
N LEU A 20 4.64 -14.17 -15.95
CA LEU A 20 5.20 -13.74 -14.67
C LEU A 20 6.18 -12.57 -14.89
N PRO A 21 6.16 -11.53 -14.03
CA PRO A 21 7.11 -10.43 -14.11
C PRO A 21 8.53 -10.94 -13.84
N LYS A 22 9.41 -10.79 -14.83
CA LYS A 22 10.83 -11.12 -14.74
C LYS A 22 11.57 -9.91 -14.15
N TRP A 23 12.38 -10.15 -13.13
CA TRP A 23 13.01 -9.12 -12.31
C TRP A 23 14.46 -8.88 -12.76
N ASP A 24 14.83 -7.61 -12.95
CA ASP A 24 16.19 -7.18 -13.32
C ASP A 24 17.09 -6.96 -12.09
N LYS A 25 16.46 -6.72 -10.93
CA LYS A 25 17.09 -6.54 -9.62
C LYS A 25 16.06 -6.77 -8.51
N GLY A 26 16.52 -6.86 -7.26
CA GLY A 26 15.65 -6.71 -6.11
C GLY A 26 14.99 -5.32 -6.08
N TYR A 27 13.80 -5.23 -5.51
CA TYR A 27 13.10 -3.97 -5.26
C TYR A 27 12.66 -3.92 -3.80
N ASP A 28 13.64 -3.81 -2.89
CA ASP A 28 13.37 -3.67 -1.46
C ASP A 28 12.76 -2.28 -1.14
N VAL A 29 12.22 -2.15 0.08
CA VAL A 29 11.50 -0.93 0.48
C VAL A 29 12.37 0.33 0.52
N LEU A 30 13.67 0.22 0.83
CA LEU A 30 14.59 1.35 0.89
C LEU A 30 14.99 1.79 -0.52
N GLN A 31 15.29 0.83 -1.41
CA GLN A 31 15.57 1.11 -2.82
C GLN A 31 14.33 1.68 -3.54
N TYR A 32 13.14 1.14 -3.25
CA TYR A 32 11.89 1.64 -3.83
C TYR A 32 11.55 3.05 -3.35
N PHE A 33 11.76 3.37 -2.07
CA PHE A 33 11.56 4.74 -1.56
C PHE A 33 12.64 5.74 -2.03
N GLU A 34 13.83 5.27 -2.39
CA GLU A 34 14.84 6.08 -3.09
C GLU A 34 14.45 6.33 -4.55
N MET A 35 13.98 5.33 -5.28
CA MET A 35 13.39 5.51 -6.62
C MET A 35 12.20 6.47 -6.60
N MET A 36 11.37 6.39 -5.55
CA MET A 36 10.24 7.30 -5.32
C MET A 36 10.71 8.76 -5.10
N LYS A 37 11.75 8.97 -4.28
CA LYS A 37 12.40 10.28 -4.09
C LYS A 37 12.90 10.87 -5.41
N GLN A 38 13.43 10.01 -6.28
CA GLN A 38 13.92 10.33 -7.63
C GLN A 38 12.80 10.50 -8.67
N GLY A 39 11.52 10.44 -8.29
CA GLY A 39 10.38 10.60 -9.19
C GLY A 39 10.12 9.42 -10.14
N LYS A 40 10.80 8.27 -9.93
CA LYS A 40 10.70 7.07 -10.78
C LYS A 40 9.49 6.18 -10.43
N VAL A 41 8.69 6.55 -9.43
CA VAL A 41 7.49 5.84 -8.98
C VAL A 41 6.28 6.75 -9.13
N ASN A 42 5.28 6.33 -9.92
CA ASN A 42 4.09 7.12 -10.17
C ASN A 42 3.04 7.04 -9.05
N GLY A 43 2.94 5.92 -8.34
CA GLY A 43 1.97 5.73 -7.26
C GLY A 43 2.30 4.54 -6.37
N TYR A 44 1.62 4.46 -5.23
CA TYR A 44 1.88 3.44 -4.21
C TYR A 44 0.57 2.94 -3.59
N ILE A 45 0.53 1.67 -3.20
CA ILE A 45 -0.59 1.06 -2.49
C ILE A 45 -0.07 0.58 -1.14
N CYS A 46 -0.73 0.99 -0.06
CA CYS A 46 -0.36 0.68 1.31
C CYS A 46 -1.54 -0.01 1.99
N GLN A 47 -1.44 -1.32 2.20
CA GLN A 47 -2.51 -2.15 2.76
C GLN A 47 -2.10 -2.69 4.13
N GLY A 48 -2.85 -2.34 5.18
CA GLY A 48 -2.60 -2.78 6.56
C GLY A 48 -1.20 -2.40 7.09
N PHE A 49 -0.63 -1.29 6.62
CA PHE A 49 0.76 -0.91 6.86
C PHE A 49 0.93 0.61 6.88
N ASN A 50 1.97 1.10 7.57
CA ASN A 50 2.14 2.53 7.88
C ASN A 50 3.61 2.99 7.77
N PRO A 51 4.16 3.14 6.55
CA PRO A 51 5.57 3.49 6.32
C PRO A 51 6.01 4.80 6.98
N VAL A 52 5.13 5.79 7.14
CA VAL A 52 5.46 7.07 7.82
C VAL A 52 5.85 6.86 9.29
N ALA A 53 5.35 5.81 9.94
CA ALA A 53 5.71 5.43 11.30
C ALA A 53 6.73 4.28 11.37
N SER A 54 6.75 3.36 10.39
CA SER A 54 7.55 2.12 10.46
C SER A 54 8.88 2.14 9.70
N PHE A 55 9.11 3.06 8.77
CA PHE A 55 10.34 3.12 7.98
C PHE A 55 11.37 4.10 8.57
N PRO A 56 12.68 3.80 8.42
CA PRO A 56 13.74 4.68 8.92
C PRO A 56 13.74 6.03 8.18
N ASN A 57 14.01 7.11 8.93
CA ASN A 57 14.03 8.49 8.46
C ASN A 57 12.67 8.96 7.87
N LYS A 58 11.72 9.24 8.77
CA LYS A 58 10.39 9.81 8.47
C LYS A 58 10.44 10.97 7.46
N ASN A 59 11.40 11.88 7.59
CA ASN A 59 11.50 13.05 6.72
C ASN A 59 11.83 12.65 5.26
N LYS A 60 12.66 11.62 5.06
CA LYS A 60 12.86 11.01 3.74
C LYS A 60 11.57 10.34 3.24
N VAL A 61 10.86 9.60 4.09
CA VAL A 61 9.62 8.90 3.74
C VAL A 61 8.54 9.89 3.26
N VAL A 62 8.27 10.94 4.03
CA VAL A 62 7.29 12.00 3.69
C VAL A 62 7.69 12.75 2.41
N ALA A 63 8.98 13.05 2.22
CA ALA A 63 9.49 13.66 0.99
C ALA A 63 9.34 12.75 -0.24
N SER A 64 9.52 11.43 -0.09
CA SER A 64 9.27 10.45 -1.15
C SER A 64 7.78 10.32 -1.47
N LEU A 65 6.91 10.14 -0.46
CA LEU A 65 5.46 10.07 -0.67
C LEU A 65 4.92 11.33 -1.36
N SER A 66 5.49 12.49 -1.06
CA SER A 66 5.15 13.77 -1.72
C SER A 66 5.44 13.78 -3.22
N LYS A 67 6.25 12.87 -3.77
CA LYS A 67 6.46 12.72 -5.23
C LYS A 67 5.45 11.81 -5.95
N LEU A 68 4.69 10.99 -5.23
CA LEU A 68 3.73 10.04 -5.81
C LEU A 68 2.49 10.75 -6.38
N LYS A 69 2.19 10.57 -7.67
CA LYS A 69 0.96 11.11 -8.29
C LYS A 69 -0.32 10.60 -7.60
N TYR A 70 -0.31 9.37 -7.09
CA TYR A 70 -1.39 8.81 -6.27
C TYR A 70 -0.87 7.91 -5.14
N LEU A 71 -1.60 7.89 -4.02
CA LEU A 71 -1.40 7.00 -2.89
C LEU A 71 -2.74 6.39 -2.51
N VAL A 72 -2.81 5.06 -2.38
CA VAL A 72 -4.02 4.34 -1.94
C VAL A 72 -3.72 3.67 -0.60
N THR A 73 -4.47 4.01 0.45
CA THR A 73 -4.32 3.44 1.79
C THR A 73 -5.53 2.58 2.16
N ILE A 74 -5.33 1.27 2.30
CA ILE A 74 -6.37 0.28 2.64
C ILE A 74 -6.10 -0.21 4.07
N ASP A 75 -6.78 0.39 5.04
CA ASP A 75 -6.60 0.11 6.47
C ASP A 75 -7.95 0.15 7.22
N PRO A 76 -8.10 -0.47 8.40
CA PRO A 76 -9.22 -0.16 9.29
C PRO A 76 -9.14 1.23 9.95
N LEU A 77 -7.96 1.83 10.14
CA LEU A 77 -7.73 3.06 10.92
C LEU A 77 -7.08 4.17 10.08
N ASN A 78 -7.38 5.44 10.39
CA ASN A 78 -6.59 6.54 9.85
C ASN A 78 -5.15 6.43 10.38
N THR A 79 -4.18 6.46 9.48
CA THR A 79 -2.74 6.37 9.78
C THR A 79 -2.00 7.63 9.36
N GLU A 80 -0.83 7.88 9.93
CA GLU A 80 0.08 8.96 9.53
C GLU A 80 0.48 8.86 8.04
N THR A 81 0.41 7.66 7.45
CA THR A 81 0.58 7.47 5.99
C THR A 81 -0.65 7.95 5.19
N SER A 82 -1.87 7.84 5.72
CA SER A 82 -3.08 8.41 5.08
C SER A 82 -3.17 9.94 5.21
N THR A 83 -2.64 10.51 6.29
CA THR A 83 -2.67 11.96 6.57
C THR A 83 -1.32 12.66 6.34
N PHE A 84 -0.34 12.01 5.69
CA PHE A 84 1.04 12.51 5.55
C PHE A 84 1.18 13.92 4.92
N TRP A 85 0.14 14.36 4.21
CA TRP A 85 0.00 15.65 3.52
C TRP A 85 -0.62 16.76 4.38
N GLN A 86 -1.12 16.43 5.58
CA GLN A 86 -1.68 17.37 6.55
C GLN A 86 -0.59 17.90 7.48
N ASN A 87 -0.59 19.21 7.73
CA ASN A 87 0.29 19.78 8.74
C ASN A 87 -0.20 19.38 10.15
N HIS A 88 0.71 18.89 10.99
CA HIS A 88 0.44 18.56 12.40
C HIS A 88 1.48 19.22 13.32
N GLY A 89 1.89 20.46 13.02
CA GLY A 89 2.98 21.16 13.70
C GLY A 89 4.29 20.38 13.59
N GLU A 90 5.13 20.45 14.62
CA GLU A 90 6.42 19.73 14.71
C GLU A 90 6.30 18.22 14.43
N SER A 91 5.15 17.61 14.72
CA SER A 91 4.91 16.18 14.45
C SER A 91 4.83 15.84 12.96
N ASN A 92 4.42 16.77 12.09
CA ASN A 92 4.41 16.61 10.64
C ASN A 92 4.38 17.99 9.96
N ASP A 93 5.53 18.68 9.91
CA ASP A 93 5.60 20.00 9.28
C ASP A 93 5.69 19.87 7.75
N VAL A 94 4.52 19.90 7.12
CA VAL A 94 4.34 19.87 5.67
C VAL A 94 3.43 21.02 5.25
N ASP A 95 3.61 21.53 4.04
CA ASP A 95 2.74 22.56 3.47
C ASP A 95 1.73 21.89 2.52
N PRO A 96 0.42 21.84 2.86
CA PRO A 96 -0.59 21.24 1.98
C PRO A 96 -0.69 21.96 0.62
N ALA A 97 -0.45 23.27 0.58
CA ALA A 97 -0.52 24.07 -0.65
C ALA A 97 0.67 23.82 -1.60
N LYS A 98 1.73 23.12 -1.15
CA LYS A 98 2.80 22.61 -2.03
C LYS A 98 2.46 21.27 -2.70
N ASN A 99 1.31 20.65 -2.38
CA ASN A 99 0.73 19.51 -3.09
C ASN A 99 -0.69 19.85 -3.66
N PRO A 100 -0.88 20.98 -4.40
CA PRO A 100 -2.20 21.51 -4.69
C PRO A 100 -3.01 20.63 -5.66
N ASP A 101 -2.36 20.03 -6.65
CA ASP A 101 -3.00 19.18 -7.68
C ASP A 101 -3.38 17.77 -7.19
N ARG A 102 -3.38 17.54 -5.87
CA ARG A 102 -3.77 16.25 -5.28
C ARG A 102 -5.02 16.39 -4.43
N SER A 103 -6.14 16.47 -5.13
CA SER A 103 -7.42 16.04 -4.58
C SER A 103 -7.34 14.55 -4.22
N VAL A 104 -7.04 14.25 -2.94
CA VAL A 104 -7.02 12.88 -2.40
C VAL A 104 -8.15 12.62 -1.39
N PRO A 105 -9.44 12.76 -1.77
CA PRO A 105 -10.51 11.94 -1.18
C PRO A 105 -10.45 10.48 -1.72
N SER A 106 -9.23 10.02 -2.08
CA SER A 106 -8.90 8.71 -2.64
C SER A 106 -7.79 8.01 -1.84
N ALA A 107 -7.54 8.49 -0.61
CA ALA A 107 -7.27 7.58 0.50
C ALA A 107 -8.56 6.75 0.68
N PHE A 108 -8.73 5.76 -0.20
CA PHE A 108 -9.88 4.87 -0.24
C PHE A 108 -9.83 4.00 1.01
N HIS A 109 -10.34 4.55 2.11
CA HIS A 109 -10.31 3.97 3.45
C HIS A 109 -11.26 2.78 3.56
N LEU A 110 -10.89 1.74 2.82
CA LEU A 110 -11.63 0.50 2.66
C LEU A 110 -11.39 -0.33 3.92
N PHE A 111 -12.18 -0.05 4.96
CA PHE A 111 -12.18 -0.82 6.20
C PHE A 111 -12.41 -2.31 5.89
N CYS A 112 -11.34 -3.09 5.96
CA CYS A 112 -11.29 -4.48 5.49
C CYS A 112 -11.68 -5.49 6.57
N ARG A 113 -12.99 -5.71 6.80
CA ARG A 113 -13.46 -6.67 7.81
C ARG A 113 -13.57 -8.09 7.26
N GLY A 114 -12.47 -8.85 7.30
CA GLY A 114 -12.51 -10.30 7.06
C GLY A 114 -13.43 -11.01 8.06
N LYS A 115 -14.62 -11.45 7.63
CA LYS A 115 -15.56 -12.21 8.48
C LYS A 115 -15.16 -13.69 8.67
N ASN A 116 -14.39 -14.26 7.75
CA ASN A 116 -13.74 -15.56 7.86
C ASN A 116 -12.38 -15.50 7.15
N GLY A 117 -11.32 -15.95 7.81
CA GLY A 117 -9.96 -15.99 7.26
C GLY A 117 -8.96 -16.54 8.28
N SER A 118 -7.98 -17.31 7.80
CA SER A 118 -6.90 -17.84 8.62
C SER A 118 -5.77 -16.83 8.76
N ILE A 119 -5.28 -16.64 9.99
CA ILE A 119 -4.06 -15.88 10.30
C ILE A 119 -3.12 -16.83 11.03
N VAL A 120 -1.91 -17.03 10.50
CA VAL A 120 -0.87 -17.83 11.16
C VAL A 120 -0.29 -16.98 12.30
N LYS A 121 -0.81 -17.16 13.51
CA LYS A 121 -0.46 -16.35 14.69
C LYS A 121 0.41 -17.13 15.68
N LEU A 122 1.52 -16.52 16.09
CA LEU A 122 2.41 -17.02 17.13
C LEU A 122 1.78 -16.81 18.53
N ARG A 123 0.78 -17.64 18.85
CA ARG A 123 -0.15 -17.60 20.02
C ARG A 123 -1.13 -16.41 20.06
N SER A 124 -2.39 -16.71 20.36
CA SER A 124 -3.63 -15.90 20.29
C SER A 124 -3.72 -14.78 21.37
N LEU A 125 -4.68 -13.82 21.42
CA LEU A 125 -6.00 -13.56 20.76
C LEU A 125 -6.31 -12.02 20.84
N VAL A 126 -7.41 -11.51 20.23
CA VAL A 126 -8.22 -10.26 20.50
C VAL A 126 -9.04 -9.86 19.24
N THR A 127 -10.30 -9.40 19.38
CA THR A 127 -11.18 -8.92 18.27
C THR A 127 -12.24 -7.88 18.69
N VAL A 128 -12.41 -6.80 17.90
CA VAL A 128 -13.50 -5.78 17.94
C VAL A 128 -13.57 -5.08 16.53
N ALA A 129 -14.51 -4.22 16.10
CA ALA A 129 -15.76 -3.66 16.65
C ALA A 129 -16.88 -3.52 15.55
N LEU A 130 -17.20 -2.30 15.07
CA LEU A 130 -18.34 -1.96 14.17
C LEU A 130 -17.92 -1.13 12.93
N GLY A 131 -18.76 -1.08 11.88
CA GLY A 131 -18.63 -0.18 10.72
C GLY A 131 -19.26 -0.68 9.42
N ARG A 132 -19.47 0.20 8.42
CA ARG A 132 -19.87 -0.13 7.03
C ARG A 132 -18.68 -0.72 6.22
N ALA A 133 -18.11 -1.80 6.75
CA ALA A 133 -16.97 -2.49 6.17
C ALA A 133 -17.30 -3.30 4.90
N ARG A 134 -16.29 -3.54 4.07
CA ARG A 134 -16.27 -4.57 3.01
C ARG A 134 -15.01 -5.44 3.20
N THR A 135 -14.90 -6.60 2.55
CA THR A 135 -13.65 -7.38 2.56
C THR A 135 -12.69 -6.93 1.43
N PRO A 136 -11.37 -7.21 1.51
CA PRO A 136 -10.45 -6.93 0.40
C PRO A 136 -10.80 -7.66 -0.90
N ARG A 137 -11.67 -8.69 -0.83
CA ARG A 137 -12.13 -9.49 -1.97
C ARG A 137 -13.49 -9.03 -2.53
N GLU A 138 -14.02 -7.92 -2.01
CA GLU A 138 -15.28 -7.27 -2.44
C GLU A 138 -15.04 -5.89 -3.10
N LEU A 139 -13.81 -5.66 -3.56
CA LEU A 139 -13.50 -4.61 -4.52
C LEU A 139 -13.92 -5.06 -5.95
N PRO A 140 -14.44 -4.14 -6.78
CA PRO A 140 -14.66 -4.38 -8.21
C PRO A 140 -13.35 -4.38 -9.01
#